data_AF-A0A1H7YKZ6-F1
#
_entry.id   AF-A0A1H7YKZ6-F1
#
_cell.length_a   1.000
_cell.length_b   1.000
_cell.length_c   1.000
_cell.angle_alpha   90.00
_cell.angle_beta   90.00
_cell.angle_gamma   90.00
#
_symmetry.space_group_name_H-M   'P 1'
#
loop_
_entity.id
_entity.type
_entity.pdbx_description
1 polymer ?
#
loop_
_entity_poly.entity_id
_entity_poly.type
_entity_poly.pdbx_seq_one_letter_code
_entity_poly.pdbx_strand_id
1 'polypeptide(L)'
;MKKIILSNIKTKGLEPIDYYRNPSYQKFGVSEGTSTLVAFYKELIKPVVGAKIDEKFKDFALSKVQTEQIKTIFSQKIDETIPKIDKDDFLLPNQRLQWKGEDYDLNLSLVSPNNRRIWDFFKIVTIAEECLLENKPMYLSIE
;
A
#
# COMPACT_ATOMS: atom_id res chain seq x y z
N MET A 1 17.51 -1.19 8.80
CA MET A 1 16.66 -2.07 7.97
C MET A 1 15.91 -1.17 7.02
N LYS A 2 15.97 -1.36 5.69
CA LYS A 2 15.24 -0.46 4.80
C LYS A 2 13.75 -0.72 4.87
N LYS A 3 12.94 0.33 4.95
CA LYS A 3 11.48 0.23 5.08
C LYS A 3 10.79 1.31 4.24
N ILE A 4 9.67 0.94 3.62
CA ILE A 4 8.76 1.87 2.96
C ILE A 4 7.47 1.91 3.77
N ILE A 5 6.96 3.11 4.00
CA ILE A 5 5.68 3.32 4.69
C ILE A 5 4.87 4.34 3.90
N LEU A 6 3.61 4.01 3.65
CA LEU A 6 2.61 4.93 3.12
C LEU A 6 1.50 5.04 4.16
N SER A 7 1.09 6.25 4.52
CA SER A 7 0.04 6.47 5.53
C SER A 7 -0.80 7.70 5.23
N ASN A 8 -2.02 7.71 5.77
CA ASN A 8 -2.93 8.85 5.71
C ASN A 8 -2.67 9.90 6.82
N ILE A 9 -1.73 9.61 7.72
CA ILE A 9 -1.33 10.46 8.84
C ILE A 9 0.18 10.58 8.91
N LYS A 10 0.66 11.67 9.51
CA LYS A 10 2.05 11.86 9.90
C LYS A 10 2.39 10.95 11.09
N THR A 11 3.55 10.30 11.08
CA THR A 11 3.96 9.36 12.14
C THR A 11 5.07 9.90 13.05
N LYS A 12 5.83 10.89 12.59
CA LYS A 12 6.91 11.55 13.33
C LYS A 12 6.35 12.56 14.31
N GLY A 13 6.82 12.48 15.55
CA GLY A 13 6.46 13.41 16.62
C GLY A 13 5.11 13.13 17.26
N LEU A 14 4.50 11.98 16.94
CA LEU A 14 3.35 11.45 17.69
C LEU A 14 3.83 10.36 18.64
N GLU A 15 3.14 10.21 19.77
CA GLU A 15 3.20 9.00 20.61
C GLU A 15 2.97 7.75 19.74
N PRO A 16 3.43 6.55 20.15
CA PRO A 16 3.20 5.32 19.42
C PRO A 16 1.73 5.18 18.99
N ILE A 17 1.49 5.29 17.69
CA ILE A 17 0.13 5.31 17.16
C ILE A 17 -0.40 3.88 17.16
N ASP A 18 -1.45 3.65 17.95
CA ASP A 18 -2.22 2.42 17.88
C ASP A 18 -3.20 2.50 16.70
N TYR A 19 -2.79 1.94 15.56
CA TYR A 19 -3.60 1.83 14.35
C TYR A 19 -4.81 0.89 14.53
N TYR A 20 -4.80 -0.01 15.52
CA TYR A 20 -5.93 -0.92 15.76
C TYR A 20 -7.07 -0.24 16.52
N ARG A 21 -6.73 0.76 17.36
CA ARG A 21 -7.72 1.52 18.13
C ARG A 21 -8.28 2.74 17.39
N ASN A 22 -7.69 3.12 16.25
CA ASN A 22 -8.10 4.27 15.46
C ASN A 22 -8.43 3.83 14.03
N PRO A 23 -9.70 3.50 13.73
CA PRO A 23 -10.12 3.00 12.43
C PRO A 23 -9.83 3.97 11.28
N SER A 24 -9.76 5.27 11.58
CA SER A 24 -9.43 6.33 10.62
C SER A 24 -7.93 6.41 10.31
N TYR A 25 -7.07 5.65 10.98
CA TYR A 25 -5.63 5.67 10.75
C TYR A 25 -5.23 4.47 9.89
N GLN A 26 -4.78 4.75 8.68
CA GLN A 26 -4.42 3.75 7.71
C GLN A 26 -2.93 3.82 7.36
N LYS A 27 -2.31 2.65 7.25
CA LYS A 27 -0.92 2.53 6.79
C LYS A 27 -0.68 1.26 5.98
N PHE A 28 0.18 1.38 4.99
CA PHE A 28 0.88 0.27 4.36
C PHE A 28 2.37 0.36 4.73
N GLY A 29 3.02 -0.78 4.93
CA GLY A 29 4.45 -0.79 5.15
C GLY A 29 5.11 -2.13 4.84
N VAL A 30 6.29 -2.05 4.23
CA VAL A 30 7.12 -3.21 3.87
C VAL A 30 8.56 -2.96 4.33
N SER A 31 9.21 -3.97 4.88
CA SER A 31 10.57 -3.86 5.43
C SER A 31 11.47 -4.99 4.93
N GLU A 32 12.76 -4.69 4.72
CA GLU A 32 13.74 -5.69 4.24
C GLU A 32 13.96 -6.84 5.22
N GLY A 33 13.70 -6.63 6.52
CA GLY A 33 13.79 -7.70 7.52
C GLY A 33 12.64 -8.70 7.44
N THR A 34 11.57 -8.39 6.72
CA THR A 34 10.37 -9.22 6.62
C THR A 34 9.96 -9.51 5.17
N SER A 35 10.62 -8.89 4.18
CA SER A 35 10.22 -8.98 2.78
C SER A 35 11.32 -8.55 1.82
N THR A 36 11.48 -9.30 0.72
CA THR A 36 12.33 -8.92 -0.40
C THR A 36 11.68 -7.88 -1.33
N LEU A 37 10.43 -7.47 -1.05
CA LEU A 37 9.64 -6.62 -1.94
C LEU A 37 9.95 -5.12 -1.81
N VAL A 38 10.81 -4.70 -0.88
CA VAL A 38 11.16 -3.27 -0.73
C VAL A 38 11.65 -2.68 -2.05
N ALA A 39 12.55 -3.36 -2.77
CA ALA A 39 13.02 -2.88 -4.07
C ALA A 39 11.88 -2.75 -5.09
N PHE A 40 10.97 -3.74 -5.13
CA PHE A 40 9.80 -3.72 -6.01
C PHE A 40 8.89 -2.51 -5.75
N TYR A 41 8.55 -2.22 -4.49
CA TYR A 41 7.73 -1.05 -4.16
C TYR A 41 8.47 0.28 -4.41
N LYS A 42 9.80 0.34 -4.23
CA LYS A 42 10.58 1.52 -4.61
C LYS A 42 10.47 1.81 -6.10
N GLU A 43 10.63 0.80 -6.96
CA GLU A 43 10.52 0.97 -8.41
C GLU A 43 9.14 1.49 -8.82
N LEU A 44 8.06 1.04 -8.17
CA LEU A 44 6.71 1.55 -8.42
C LEU A 44 6.51 3.01 -7.97
N ILE A 45 7.16 3.43 -6.89
CA ILE A 45 7.00 4.78 -6.31
C ILE A 45 7.97 5.80 -6.94
N LYS A 46 9.09 5.33 -7.50
CA LYS A 46 10.13 6.18 -8.11
C LYS A 46 9.61 7.16 -9.16
N PRO A 47 8.65 6.84 -10.04
CA PRO A 47 8.06 7.81 -10.96
C PRO A 47 7.37 9.00 -10.28
N VAL A 48 6.92 8.84 -9.02
CA VAL A 48 6.17 9.86 -8.26
C VAL A 48 7.10 10.83 -7.53
N VAL A 49 8.19 10.32 -6.94
CA VAL A 49 9.07 11.10 -6.07
C VAL A 49 10.49 11.27 -6.63
N GLY A 50 10.78 10.68 -7.80
CA GLY A 50 12.06 10.76 -8.47
C GLY A 50 13.21 10.21 -7.62
N ALA A 51 14.37 10.88 -7.70
CA ALA A 51 15.58 10.52 -6.96
C ALA A 51 15.40 10.51 -5.43
N LYS A 52 14.35 11.16 -4.92
CA LYS A 52 14.04 11.16 -3.48
C LYS A 52 13.83 9.76 -2.94
N ILE A 53 13.37 8.80 -3.75
CA ILE A 53 13.11 7.41 -3.33
C ILE A 53 14.35 6.70 -2.75
N ASP A 54 15.55 7.19 -3.09
CA ASP A 54 16.83 6.63 -2.66
C ASP A 54 17.36 7.27 -1.37
N GLU A 55 16.74 8.37 -0.92
CA GLU A 55 17.04 9.05 0.34
C GLU A 55 16.30 8.42 1.52
N LYS A 56 16.83 8.63 2.74
CA LYS A 56 16.08 8.38 3.97
C LYS A 56 15.31 9.62 4.38
N PHE A 57 14.01 9.47 4.60
CA PHE A 57 13.14 10.54 5.07
C PHE A 57 11.91 9.96 5.74
N LYS A 58 11.27 10.78 6.57
CA LYS A 58 10.06 10.40 7.30
C LYS A 58 8.95 11.41 7.07
N ASP A 59 7.75 10.90 6.81
CA ASP A 59 6.53 11.64 6.54
C ASP A 59 6.70 12.76 5.50
N PHE A 60 7.31 12.43 4.36
CA PHE A 60 7.26 13.31 3.21
C PHE A 60 5.81 13.39 2.72
N ALA A 61 5.23 14.58 2.82
CA ALA A 61 3.87 14.85 2.37
C ALA A 61 3.85 14.87 0.84
N LEU A 62 3.14 13.91 0.26
CA LEU A 62 2.88 13.88 -1.17
C LEU A 62 1.89 14.99 -1.53
N SER A 63 2.14 15.67 -2.65
CA SER A 63 1.17 16.58 -3.23
C SER A 63 -0.09 15.82 -3.67
N LYS A 64 -1.17 16.54 -3.97
CA LYS A 64 -2.38 15.95 -4.55
C LYS A 64 -2.08 15.19 -5.84
N VAL A 65 -1.29 15.78 -6.74
CA VAL A 65 -0.86 15.16 -8.01
C VAL A 65 -0.06 13.88 -7.75
N GLN A 66 0.87 13.90 -6.80
CA GLN A 66 1.64 12.72 -6.44
C GLN A 66 0.75 11.61 -5.84
N THR A 67 -0.24 11.99 -5.03
CA THR A 67 -1.20 11.04 -4.46
C THR A 67 -2.08 10.42 -5.55
N GLU A 68 -2.52 11.20 -6.54
CA GLU A 68 -3.25 10.69 -7.72
C GLU A 68 -2.39 9.74 -8.56
N GLN A 69 -1.10 10.03 -8.72
CA GLN A 69 -0.15 9.14 -9.39
C GLN A 69 0.02 7.82 -8.64
N ILE A 70 0.19 7.85 -7.32
CA ILE A 70 0.23 6.63 -6.48
C ILE A 70 -1.04 5.82 -6.68
N LYS A 71 -2.22 6.44 -6.52
CA LYS A 71 -3.50 5.77 -6.75
C LYS A 71 -3.52 5.10 -8.13
N THR A 72 -3.15 5.83 -9.18
CA THR A 72 -3.18 5.31 -10.56
C THR A 72 -2.25 4.12 -10.75
N ILE A 73 -1.00 4.20 -10.31
CA ILE A 73 0.00 3.13 -10.44
C ILE A 73 -0.48 1.86 -9.74
N PHE A 74 -0.94 1.97 -8.49
CA PHE A 74 -1.36 0.80 -7.73
C PHE A 74 -2.70 0.23 -8.19
N SER A 75 -3.65 1.06 -8.65
CA SER A 75 -4.87 0.58 -9.31
C SER A 75 -4.56 -0.24 -10.57
N GLN A 76 -3.63 0.24 -11.41
CA GLN A 76 -3.18 -0.51 -12.59
C GLN A 76 -2.53 -1.84 -12.20
N LYS A 77 -1.74 -1.88 -11.12
CA LYS A 77 -1.13 -3.12 -10.63
C LYS A 77 -2.15 -4.12 -10.09
N ILE A 78 -3.27 -3.67 -9.53
CA ILE A 78 -4.39 -4.56 -9.18
C ILE A 78 -4.95 -5.18 -10.45
N ASP A 79 -5.28 -4.36 -11.46
CA ASP A 79 -5.84 -4.84 -12.73
C ASP A 79 -4.91 -5.85 -13.44
N GLU A 80 -3.60 -5.61 -13.43
CA GLU A 80 -2.59 -6.52 -14.00
C GLU A 80 -2.45 -7.85 -13.24
N THR A 81 -2.84 -7.88 -11.97
CA THR A 81 -2.62 -9.02 -11.07
C THR A 81 -3.89 -9.85 -10.88
N ILE A 82 -5.08 -9.28 -11.00
CA ILE A 82 -6.37 -10.00 -10.90
C ILE A 82 -6.43 -11.24 -11.82
N PRO A 83 -6.01 -11.20 -13.09
CA PRO A 83 -6.03 -12.40 -13.95
C PRO A 83 -5.12 -13.54 -13.46
N LYS A 84 -4.24 -13.25 -12.49
CA LYS A 84 -3.26 -14.16 -11.89
C LYS A 84 -3.60 -14.48 -10.43
N ILE A 85 -4.85 -14.27 -10.02
CA ILE A 85 -5.32 -14.69 -8.68
C ILE A 85 -4.97 -16.16 -8.48
N ASP A 86 -4.33 -16.44 -7.35
CA ASP A 86 -3.93 -17.79 -6.99
C ASP A 86 -5.20 -18.57 -6.62
N LYS A 87 -5.46 -19.64 -7.38
CA LYS A 87 -6.56 -20.57 -7.12
C LYS A 87 -6.04 -21.64 -6.19
N ASP A 88 -6.24 -21.43 -4.90
CA ASP A 88 -5.82 -22.39 -3.88
C ASP A 88 -6.99 -23.26 -3.44
N ASP A 89 -6.76 -24.57 -3.33
CA ASP A 89 -7.75 -25.56 -2.85
C ASP A 89 -7.98 -25.48 -1.32
N PHE A 90 -7.32 -24.56 -0.62
CA PHE A 90 -7.36 -24.48 0.83
C PHE A 90 -8.60 -23.70 1.30
N LEU A 91 -9.38 -24.32 2.20
CA LEU A 91 -10.47 -23.70 2.99
C LEU A 91 -9.94 -22.70 4.04
N LEU A 92 -8.97 -21.88 3.66
CA LEU A 92 -8.43 -20.83 4.52
C LEU A 92 -9.37 -19.62 4.49
N PRO A 93 -9.37 -18.79 5.54
CA PRO A 93 -10.20 -17.59 5.57
C PRO A 93 -9.81 -16.65 4.41
N ASN A 94 -10.73 -16.51 3.46
CA ASN A 94 -10.60 -15.58 2.35
C ASN A 94 -10.99 -14.17 2.79
N GLN A 95 -10.24 -13.18 2.30
CA GLN A 95 -10.65 -11.78 2.36
C GLN A 95 -11.40 -11.44 1.08
N ARG A 96 -12.62 -10.92 1.23
CA ARG A 96 -13.41 -10.44 0.11
C ARG A 96 -12.93 -9.05 -0.29
N LEU A 97 -12.50 -8.91 -1.53
CA LEU A 97 -12.15 -7.66 -2.16
C LEU A 97 -13.26 -7.26 -3.14
N GLN A 98 -13.78 -6.05 -2.99
CA GLN A 98 -14.60 -5.41 -4.03
C GLN A 98 -13.74 -4.49 -4.88
N TRP A 99 -13.67 -4.77 -6.17
CA TRP A 99 -12.88 -3.98 -7.11
C TRP A 99 -13.63 -3.79 -8.42
N LYS A 100 -13.88 -2.51 -8.79
CA LYS A 100 -14.57 -2.11 -10.03
C LYS A 100 -15.93 -2.81 -10.28
N GLY A 101 -16.66 -3.07 -9.20
CA GLY A 101 -17.98 -3.71 -9.26
C GLY A 101 -17.96 -5.24 -9.29
N GLU A 102 -16.78 -5.84 -9.21
CA GLU A 102 -16.61 -7.30 -9.08
C GLU A 102 -16.13 -7.66 -7.68
N ASP A 103 -16.52 -8.85 -7.23
CA ASP A 103 -16.09 -9.45 -5.97
C ASP A 103 -15.02 -10.51 -6.23
N TYR A 104 -13.91 -10.42 -5.50
CA TYR A 104 -12.81 -11.38 -5.55
C TYR A 104 -12.56 -11.96 -4.15
N ASP A 105 -12.45 -13.27 -4.07
CA ASP A 105 -12.04 -13.96 -2.85
C ASP A 105 -10.52 -14.16 -2.85
N LEU A 106 -9.85 -13.50 -1.91
CA LEU A 106 -8.38 -13.52 -1.81
C LEU A 106 -7.94 -14.35 -0.61
N ASN A 107 -7.30 -15.48 -0.86
CA ASN A 107 -6.53 -16.18 0.16
C ASN A 107 -5.25 -15.37 0.44
N LEU A 108 -5.07 -14.84 1.65
CA LEU A 108 -3.90 -14.00 2.00
C LEU A 108 -2.74 -14.80 2.63
N SER A 109 -2.79 -16.12 2.53
CA SER A 109 -1.75 -17.01 3.03
C SER A 109 -0.43 -16.85 2.28
N LEU A 110 0.65 -17.41 2.83
CA LEU A 110 1.98 -17.35 2.22
C LEU A 110 2.09 -18.11 0.89
N VAL A 111 1.19 -19.07 0.63
CA VAL A 111 1.16 -19.83 -0.64
C VAL A 111 0.46 -19.08 -1.77
N SER A 112 -0.14 -17.92 -1.47
CA SER A 112 -0.97 -17.11 -2.37
C SER A 112 -0.35 -15.72 -2.63
N PRO A 113 0.87 -15.66 -3.19
CA PRO A 113 1.62 -14.41 -3.30
C PRO A 113 0.94 -13.33 -4.15
N ASN A 114 0.17 -13.70 -5.18
CA ASN A 114 -0.56 -12.73 -6.02
C ASN A 114 -1.74 -12.15 -5.27
N ASN A 115 -2.49 -12.98 -4.53
CA ASN A 115 -3.60 -12.53 -3.70
C ASN A 115 -3.12 -11.53 -2.63
N ARG A 116 -1.99 -11.83 -1.99
CA ARG A 116 -1.37 -10.90 -1.02
C ARG A 116 -0.94 -9.60 -1.68
N ARG A 117 -0.35 -9.64 -2.87
CA ARG A 117 0.02 -8.42 -3.62
C ARG A 117 -1.18 -7.56 -3.98
N ILE A 118 -2.26 -8.18 -4.46
CA ILE A 118 -3.53 -7.49 -4.77
C ILE A 118 -4.01 -6.76 -3.52
N TRP A 119 -4.02 -7.43 -2.37
CA TRP A 119 -4.44 -6.84 -1.11
C TRP A 119 -3.56 -5.66 -0.68
N ASP A 120 -2.23 -5.81 -0.79
CA ASP A 120 -1.28 -4.75 -0.47
C ASP A 120 -1.48 -3.53 -1.39
N PHE A 121 -1.70 -3.74 -2.69
CA PHE A 121 -2.00 -2.66 -3.64
C PHE A 121 -3.33 -1.99 -3.33
N PHE A 122 -4.37 -2.77 -3.05
CA PHE A 122 -5.68 -2.25 -2.68
C PHE A 122 -5.59 -1.35 -1.45
N LYS A 123 -4.86 -1.77 -0.42
CA LYS A 123 -4.62 -0.95 0.77
C LYS A 123 -3.98 0.39 0.46
N ILE A 124 -3.00 0.42 -0.45
CA ILE A 124 -2.34 1.66 -0.87
C ILE A 124 -3.34 2.57 -1.61
N VAL A 125 -4.16 1.99 -2.50
CA VAL A 125 -5.22 2.71 -3.21
C VAL A 125 -6.21 3.31 -2.21
N THR A 126 -6.71 2.55 -1.24
CA THR A 126 -7.66 3.04 -0.23
C THR A 126 -7.08 4.21 0.58
N ILE A 127 -5.81 4.13 0.99
CA ILE A 127 -5.14 5.25 1.66
C ILE A 127 -5.12 6.50 0.77
N ALA A 128 -4.75 6.35 -0.50
CA ALA A 128 -4.68 7.46 -1.44
C ALA A 128 -6.08 8.07 -1.70
N GLU A 129 -7.11 7.23 -1.85
CA GLU A 129 -8.50 7.67 -2.04
C GLU A 129 -9.02 8.48 -0.85
N GLU A 130 -8.79 8.00 0.37
CA GLU A 130 -9.16 8.72 1.57
C GLU A 130 -8.45 10.07 1.66
N CYS A 131 -7.13 10.10 1.42
CA CYS A 131 -6.36 11.35 1.40
C CYS A 131 -6.90 12.36 0.37
N LEU A 132 -7.24 11.89 -0.83
CA LEU A 132 -7.80 12.74 -1.89
C LEU A 132 -9.20 13.24 -1.54
N LEU A 133 -10.05 12.37 -0.97
CA LEU A 133 -11.42 12.69 -0.57
C LEU A 133 -11.46 13.74 0.55
N GLU A 134 -10.59 13.57 1.55
CA GLU A 134 -10.48 14.48 2.70
C GLU A 134 -9.60 15.71 2.42
N ASN A 135 -9.05 15.83 1.21
CA ASN A 135 -8.12 16.89 0.82
C ASN A 135 -6.93 17.05 1.79
N LYS A 136 -6.36 15.92 2.23
CA LYS A 136 -5.19 15.85 3.12
C LYS A 136 -4.02 15.14 2.43
N PRO A 137 -2.77 15.42 2.81
CA PRO A 137 -1.62 14.75 2.21
C PRO A 137 -1.57 13.26 2.58
N MET A 138 -1.14 12.45 1.61
CA MET A 138 -0.61 11.12 1.88
C MET A 138 0.86 11.25 2.29
N TYR A 139 1.30 10.51 3.29
CA TYR A 139 2.67 10.57 3.79
C TYR A 139 3.47 9.35 3.35
N LEU A 140 4.66 9.59 2.81
CA LEU A 140 5.65 8.56 2.46
C LEU A 140 6.84 8.64 3.42
N SER A 141 7.31 7.49 3.90
CA SER A 141 8.57 7.37 4.63
C SER A 141 9.46 6.29 4.01
N ILE A 142 10.76 6.58 3.96
CA ILE A 142 11.83 5.65 3.57
C ILE A 142 12.85 5.65 4.72
N GLU A 143 12.94 4.55 5.45
CA GLU A 143 13.84 4.38 6.62
C GLU A 143 14.98 3.40 6.31
#